data_AF-A0A2A3FMX6-F1
#
_entry.id   AF-A0A2A3FMX6-F1
#
_cell.length_a   1.000
_cell.length_b   1.000
_cell.length_c   1.000
_cell.angle_alpha   90.00
_cell.angle_beta   90.00
_cell.angle_gamma   90.00
#
_symmetry.space_group_name_H-M   'P 1'
#
loop_
_entity.id
_entity.type
_entity.pdbx_description
1 polymer ?
#
loop_
_entity_poly.entity_id
_entity_poly.type
_entity_poly.pdbx_seq_one_letter_code
_entity_poly.pdbx_strand_id
1 'polypeptide(L)'
;MTAANPPERTDMHLPYATAANGETLSWNISSHAAWPHCLIVGPTGGGKTSVIRTLLTQAARRGIPFVGIDPKTIEFDGLETEPNCVTIIGDALHAAEFIRALHREMHARVEWVQENRAQPTDLQPLMVAVDEFLILSGKWQRLAKTGDDETRAQLTELDPLGAWADLAVFARSAGIRLLLGVQRPDASLFGGASGNARDNFGTRISLGNLSQDGALMMWGDSTVGREVDASVKGRGVALGDDGRPTAVQIRAPEQAPAETTFTAMTWYSRELPNFLDNVSRCD
;
A
#
# COMPACT_ATOMS: atom_id res chain seq x y z
N MET A 1 -16.03 -26.40 23.50
CA MET A 1 -14.75 -26.64 22.81
C MET A 1 -14.38 -25.34 22.13
N THR A 2 -13.38 -24.63 22.65
CA THR A 2 -12.80 -23.46 21.99
C THR A 2 -12.14 -23.93 20.69
N ALA A 3 -12.67 -23.52 19.55
CA ALA A 3 -12.00 -23.74 18.28
C ALA A 3 -10.63 -23.05 18.37
N ALA A 4 -9.56 -23.84 18.34
CA ALA A 4 -8.22 -23.30 18.23
C ALA A 4 -8.17 -22.48 16.93
N ASN A 5 -7.70 -21.23 17.00
CA ASN A 5 -7.43 -20.45 15.81
C ASN A 5 -6.53 -21.29 14.89
N PRO A 6 -6.85 -21.40 13.59
CA PRO A 6 -5.96 -22.07 12.66
C PRO A 6 -4.56 -21.42 12.75
N PRO A 7 -3.47 -22.21 12.62
CA PRO A 7 -2.13 -21.65 12.67
C PRO A 7 -2.00 -20.54 11.63
N GLU A 8 -1.45 -19.41 12.06
CA GLU A 8 -1.25 -18.24 11.21
C GLU A 8 -0.38 -18.65 10.01
N ARG A 9 -0.88 -18.44 8.79
CA ARG A 9 -0.12 -18.82 7.60
C ARG A 9 1.10 -17.91 7.50
N THR A 10 2.30 -18.50 7.53
CA THR A 10 3.58 -17.78 7.42
C THR A 10 3.76 -17.09 6.06
N ASP A 11 2.97 -17.48 5.05
CA ASP A 11 2.90 -16.83 3.74
C ASP A 11 2.20 -15.46 3.74
N MET A 12 1.66 -15.01 4.88
CA MET A 12 1.07 -13.68 5.03
C MET A 12 1.96 -12.68 5.79
N HIS A 13 3.22 -13.06 6.07
CA HIS A 13 4.22 -12.19 6.66
C HIS A 13 5.26 -11.79 5.61
N LEU A 14 5.34 -10.50 5.31
CA LEU A 14 6.25 -9.93 4.31
C LEU A 14 7.48 -9.32 5.01
N PRO A 15 8.64 -10.01 5.03
CA PRO A 15 9.84 -9.51 5.70
C PRO A 15 10.39 -8.28 4.97
N TYR A 16 10.66 -7.20 5.69
CA TYR A 16 11.10 -5.94 5.08
C TYR A 16 12.32 -5.30 5.76
N ALA A 17 12.64 -5.68 6.99
CA ALA A 17 13.75 -5.07 7.72
C ALA A 17 14.42 -6.02 8.71
N THR A 18 15.61 -5.62 9.14
CA THR A 18 16.31 -6.20 10.29
C THR A 18 16.37 -5.15 11.39
N ALA A 19 15.88 -5.49 12.58
CA ALA A 19 15.94 -4.64 13.76
C ALA A 19 17.33 -4.67 14.41
N ALA A 20 17.61 -3.70 15.29
CA ALA A 20 18.92 -3.57 15.95
C ALA A 20 19.32 -4.80 16.79
N ASN A 21 18.34 -5.58 17.26
CA ASN A 21 18.55 -6.85 17.98
C ASN A 21 18.81 -8.05 17.04
N GLY A 22 18.85 -7.84 15.72
CA GLY A 22 19.03 -8.88 14.70
C GLY A 22 17.73 -9.56 14.23
N GLU A 23 16.58 -9.21 14.82
CA GLU A 23 15.28 -9.77 14.47
C GLU A 23 14.82 -9.30 13.09
N THR A 24 14.13 -10.18 12.36
CA THR A 24 13.53 -9.83 11.07
C THR A 24 12.13 -9.29 11.30
N LEU A 25 11.91 -8.02 10.97
CA LEU A 25 10.58 -7.44 11.00
C LEU A 25 9.82 -7.75 9.71
N SER A 26 8.55 -8.10 9.88
CA SER A 26 7.67 -8.49 8.78
C SER A 26 6.32 -7.78 8.87
N TRP A 27 5.76 -7.41 7.73
CA TRP A 27 4.40 -6.89 7.67
C TRP A 27 3.41 -8.06 7.58
N ASN A 28 2.58 -8.22 8.61
CA ASN A 28 1.48 -9.18 8.61
C ASN A 28 0.29 -8.60 7.84
N ILE A 29 -0.01 -9.20 6.69
CA ILE A 29 -1.11 -8.80 5.79
C ILE A 29 -2.33 -9.73 5.90
N SER A 30 -2.34 -10.66 6.86
CA SER A 30 -3.47 -11.56 7.07
C SER A 30 -4.74 -10.79 7.46
N SER A 31 -5.91 -11.37 7.22
CA SER A 31 -7.19 -10.77 7.64
C SER A 31 -7.35 -10.66 9.16
N HIS A 32 -6.55 -11.41 9.93
CA HIS A 32 -6.47 -11.33 11.38
C HIS A 32 -5.53 -10.24 11.90
N ALA A 33 -4.62 -9.71 11.06
CA ALA A 33 -3.67 -8.68 11.46
C ALA A 33 -4.40 -7.46 12.04
N ALA A 34 -3.95 -6.95 13.19
CA ALA A 34 -4.54 -5.75 13.79
C ALA A 34 -4.49 -4.55 12.82
N TRP A 35 -3.47 -4.50 11.95
CA TRP A 35 -3.15 -3.36 11.11
C TRP A 35 -2.79 -3.77 9.67
N PRO A 36 -3.78 -3.88 8.76
CA PRO A 36 -3.59 -4.42 7.42
C PRO A 36 -3.09 -3.38 6.40
N HIS A 37 -2.85 -2.14 6.81
CA HIS A 37 -2.33 -1.09 5.96
C HIS A 37 -1.00 -0.59 6.49
N CYS A 38 -0.09 -0.27 5.57
CA CYS A 38 1.27 0.13 5.89
C CYS A 38 1.55 1.56 5.41
N LEU A 39 2.06 2.39 6.32
CA LEU A 39 2.47 3.76 6.06
C LEU A 39 3.99 3.88 6.18
N ILE A 40 4.61 4.34 5.09
CA ILE A 40 6.05 4.58 4.99
C ILE A 40 6.28 6.09 4.86
N VAL A 41 7.03 6.65 5.80
CA VAL A 41 7.38 8.06 5.84
C VAL A 41 8.88 8.25 5.67
N GLY A 42 9.30 9.26 4.92
CA GLY A 42 10.70 9.63 4.82
C GLY A 42 10.99 10.63 3.71
N PRO A 43 12.16 11.29 3.75
CA PRO A 43 12.53 12.25 2.72
C PRO A 43 12.73 11.56 1.36
N THR A 44 12.79 12.36 0.29
CA THR A 44 13.27 11.90 -1.02
C THR A 44 14.68 11.31 -0.86
N GLY A 45 14.92 10.14 -1.46
CA GLY A 45 16.19 9.42 -1.32
C GLY A 45 16.40 8.69 0.01
N GLY A 46 15.46 8.77 0.96
CA GLY A 46 15.52 8.07 2.25
C GLY A 46 15.28 6.55 2.18
N GLY A 47 14.85 6.05 1.01
CA GLY A 47 14.63 4.62 0.78
C GLY A 47 13.17 4.17 0.83
N LYS A 48 12.19 5.09 0.80
CA LYS A 48 10.75 4.75 0.82
C LYS A 48 10.39 3.75 -0.29
N THR A 49 10.74 4.09 -1.52
CA THR A 49 10.55 3.25 -2.70
C THR A 49 11.22 1.89 -2.53
N SER A 50 12.43 1.84 -1.95
CA SER A 50 13.11 0.57 -1.68
C SER A 50 12.29 -0.34 -0.77
N VAL A 51 11.69 0.20 0.30
CA VAL A 51 10.80 -0.57 1.17
C VAL A 51 9.57 -1.06 0.41
N ILE A 52 8.95 -0.19 -0.39
CA ILE A 52 7.77 -0.53 -1.17
C ILE A 52 8.09 -1.67 -2.13
N ARG A 53 9.17 -1.56 -2.90
CA ARG A 53 9.65 -2.62 -3.80
C ARG A 53 9.93 -3.92 -3.06
N THR A 54 10.57 -3.86 -1.89
CA THR A 54 10.81 -5.05 -1.06
C THR A 54 9.50 -5.74 -0.69
N LEU A 55 8.51 -4.99 -0.19
CA LEU A 55 7.22 -5.54 0.20
C LEU A 55 6.44 -6.12 -1.00
N LEU A 56 6.41 -5.42 -2.14
CA LEU A 56 5.76 -5.90 -3.36
C LEU A 56 6.42 -7.18 -3.88
N THR A 57 7.75 -7.25 -3.87
CA THR A 57 8.47 -8.45 -4.31
C THR A 57 8.26 -9.62 -3.35
N GLN A 58 8.17 -9.37 -2.04
CA GLN A 58 7.82 -10.41 -1.07
C GLN A 58 6.39 -10.93 -1.28
N ALA A 59 5.45 -10.06 -1.68
CA ALA A 59 4.09 -10.42 -2.03
C ALA A 59 4.04 -11.28 -3.30
N ALA A 60 4.76 -10.86 -4.34
CA ALA A 60 4.91 -11.57 -5.60
C ALA A 60 5.39 -13.02 -5.39
N ARG A 61 6.45 -13.20 -4.59
CA ARG A 61 7.02 -14.51 -4.20
C ARG A 61 6.05 -15.42 -3.45
N ARG A 62 4.98 -14.86 -2.86
CA ARG A 62 3.96 -15.58 -2.09
C ARG A 62 2.65 -15.75 -2.86
N GLY A 63 2.61 -15.41 -4.15
CA GLY A 63 1.40 -15.54 -4.97
C GLY A 63 0.35 -14.46 -4.70
N ILE A 64 0.74 -13.34 -4.08
CA ILE A 64 -0.18 -12.26 -3.74
C ILE A 64 -0.18 -11.22 -4.86
N PRO A 65 -1.33 -10.95 -5.49
CA PRO A 65 -1.43 -9.97 -6.55
C PRO A 65 -1.21 -8.56 -6.01
N PHE A 66 -0.55 -7.73 -6.81
CA PHE A 66 -0.32 -6.35 -6.45
C PHE A 66 -0.48 -5.37 -7.61
N VAL A 67 -0.84 -4.14 -7.27
CA VAL A 67 -0.83 -2.98 -8.17
C VAL A 67 0.08 -1.91 -7.58
N GLY A 68 0.93 -1.32 -8.41
CA GLY A 68 1.75 -0.17 -8.04
C GLY A 68 1.25 1.12 -8.68
N ILE A 69 1.21 2.21 -7.95
CA ILE A 69 1.01 3.57 -8.48
C ILE A 69 2.29 4.36 -8.22
N ASP A 70 2.98 4.72 -9.31
CA ASP A 70 4.23 5.48 -9.28
C ASP A 70 4.07 6.79 -10.08
N PRO A 71 3.68 7.91 -9.43
CA PRO A 71 3.49 9.17 -10.12
C PRO A 71 4.80 9.77 -10.69
N LYS A 72 5.97 9.21 -10.39
CA LYS A 72 7.26 9.63 -10.95
C LYS A 72 7.72 8.76 -12.13
N THR A 73 7.05 7.63 -12.38
CA THR A 73 7.30 6.72 -13.53
C THR A 73 8.72 6.15 -13.65
N ILE A 74 9.48 6.15 -12.55
CA ILE A 74 10.91 5.76 -12.53
C ILE A 74 11.18 4.77 -11.38
N GLU A 75 10.39 4.87 -10.32
CA GLU A 75 10.67 4.25 -9.02
C GLU A 75 10.21 2.78 -9.00
N PHE A 76 9.17 2.43 -9.78
CA PHE A 76 8.64 1.06 -9.89
C PHE A 76 9.09 0.29 -11.13
N ASP A 77 9.99 0.85 -11.93
CA ASP A 77 10.55 0.21 -13.13
C ASP A 77 11.05 -1.23 -12.85
N GLY A 78 10.74 -2.16 -13.76
CA GLY A 78 11.07 -3.58 -13.67
C GLY A 78 10.12 -4.41 -12.80
N LEU A 79 9.27 -3.81 -11.95
CA LEU A 79 8.30 -4.56 -11.14
C LEU A 79 7.21 -5.21 -11.98
N GLU A 80 6.92 -4.69 -13.17
CA GLU A 80 5.99 -5.28 -14.13
C GLU A 80 6.38 -6.70 -14.57
N THR A 81 7.65 -7.08 -14.38
CA THR A 81 8.15 -8.43 -14.68
C THR A 81 7.99 -9.41 -13.53
N GLU A 82 7.66 -8.93 -12.31
CA GLU A 82 7.47 -9.78 -11.14
C GLU A 82 6.14 -10.56 -11.24
N PRO A 83 6.09 -11.83 -10.77
CA PRO A 83 4.88 -12.63 -10.83
C PRO A 83 3.76 -11.99 -9.99
N ASN A 84 2.52 -12.07 -10.49
CA ASN A 84 1.35 -11.46 -9.86
C ASN A 84 1.37 -9.92 -9.77
N CYS A 85 2.31 -9.25 -10.46
CA CYS A 85 2.14 -7.84 -10.78
C CYS A 85 0.93 -7.72 -11.72
N VAL A 86 -0.12 -7.02 -11.28
CA VAL A 86 -1.32 -6.78 -12.09
C VAL A 86 -1.07 -5.64 -13.06
N THR A 87 -0.57 -4.51 -12.55
CA THR A 87 -0.17 -3.34 -13.36
C THR A 87 0.62 -2.33 -12.52
N ILE A 88 1.41 -1.48 -13.21
CA ILE A 88 2.05 -0.30 -12.65
C ILE A 88 1.47 0.95 -13.34
N ILE A 89 0.93 1.88 -12.55
CA ILE A 89 0.20 3.04 -13.04
C ILE A 89 1.02 4.31 -12.77
N GLY A 90 1.42 4.98 -13.85
CA GLY A 90 2.16 6.24 -13.78
C GLY A 90 1.32 7.49 -14.04
N ASP A 91 0.33 7.36 -14.91
CA ASP A 91 -0.56 8.46 -15.28
C ASP A 91 -1.55 8.79 -14.15
N ALA A 92 -1.79 10.08 -13.94
CA ALA A 92 -2.65 10.54 -12.85
C ALA A 92 -4.12 10.23 -13.12
N LEU A 93 -4.60 10.36 -14.35
CA LEU A 93 -6.00 10.11 -14.67
C LEU A 93 -6.31 8.62 -14.59
N HIS A 94 -5.45 7.76 -15.15
CA HIS A 94 -5.56 6.31 -14.99
C HIS A 94 -5.48 5.89 -13.52
N ALA A 95 -4.65 6.55 -12.70
CA ALA A 95 -4.64 6.29 -11.27
C ALA A 95 -5.98 6.67 -10.60
N ALA A 96 -6.64 7.75 -11.02
CA ALA A 96 -7.96 8.12 -10.50
C ALA A 96 -9.02 7.07 -10.87
N GLU A 97 -9.00 6.59 -12.11
CA GLU A 97 -9.89 5.53 -12.59
C GLU A 97 -9.68 4.24 -11.81
N PHE A 98 -8.42 3.86 -11.59
CA PHE A 98 -8.06 2.69 -10.79
C PHE A 98 -8.55 2.80 -9.36
N ILE A 99 -8.30 3.93 -8.68
CA ILE A 99 -8.75 4.11 -7.29
C ILE A 99 -10.28 4.02 -7.21
N ARG A 100 -11.02 4.58 -8.16
CA ARG A 100 -12.48 4.43 -8.20
C ARG A 100 -12.91 2.99 -8.50
N ALA A 101 -12.22 2.29 -9.39
CA ALA A 101 -12.49 0.88 -9.69
C ALA A 101 -12.21 -0.01 -8.48
N LEU A 102 -11.09 0.20 -7.79
CA LEU A 102 -10.73 -0.48 -6.55
C LEU A 102 -11.75 -0.22 -5.44
N HIS A 103 -12.27 0.99 -5.34
CA HIS A 103 -13.36 1.31 -4.43
C HIS A 103 -14.64 0.52 -4.75
N ARG A 104 -15.01 0.35 -6.03
CA ARG A 104 -16.15 -0.51 -6.42
C ARG A 104 -15.88 -1.99 -6.09
N GLU A 105 -14.68 -2.48 -6.38
CA GLU A 105 -14.23 -3.83 -6.05
C GLU A 105 -14.29 -4.10 -4.54
N MET A 106 -13.91 -3.12 -3.72
CA MET A 106 -14.02 -3.21 -2.27
C MET A 106 -15.46 -3.51 -1.82
N HIS A 107 -16.45 -2.80 -2.37
CA HIS A 107 -17.86 -3.04 -2.06
C HIS A 107 -18.33 -4.40 -2.57
N ALA A 108 -17.97 -4.77 -3.80
CA ALA A 108 -18.33 -6.07 -4.40
C ALA A 108 -17.79 -7.25 -3.57
N ARG A 109 -16.54 -7.18 -3.12
CA ARG A 109 -15.96 -8.21 -2.25
C ARG A 109 -16.67 -8.32 -0.90
N VAL A 110 -17.04 -7.18 -0.31
CA VAL A 110 -17.79 -7.18 0.95
C VAL A 110 -19.17 -7.79 0.76
N GLU A 111 -19.87 -7.44 -0.32
CA GLU A 111 -21.16 -8.04 -0.68
C GLU A 111 -21.04 -9.55 -0.87
N TRP A 112 -20.06 -10.01 -1.66
CA TRP A 112 -19.78 -11.42 -1.89
C TRP A 112 -19.57 -12.19 -0.58
N VAL A 113 -18.80 -11.63 0.36
CA VAL A 113 -18.58 -12.24 1.69
C VAL A 113 -19.91 -12.42 2.45
N GLN A 114 -20.78 -11.41 2.42
CA GLN A 114 -22.08 -11.47 3.10
C GLN A 114 -23.03 -12.48 2.46
N GLU A 115 -23.16 -12.44 1.14
CA GLU A 115 -24.07 -13.32 0.38
C GLU A 115 -23.69 -14.79 0.52
N ASN A 116 -22.39 -15.09 0.47
CA ASN A 116 -21.88 -16.45 0.56
C ASN A 116 -21.67 -16.93 2.00
N ARG A 117 -21.94 -16.08 3.01
CA ARG A 117 -21.62 -16.33 4.43
C ARG A 117 -20.16 -16.76 4.63
N ALA A 118 -19.27 -16.20 3.82
CA ALA A 118 -17.85 -16.46 3.86
C ALA A 118 -17.19 -15.62 4.97
N GLN A 119 -15.89 -15.82 5.16
CA GLN A 119 -15.05 -14.99 6.01
C GLN A 119 -14.13 -14.10 5.16
N PRO A 120 -13.68 -12.93 5.66
CA PRO A 120 -12.67 -12.13 4.98
C PRO A 120 -11.33 -12.86 4.74
N THR A 121 -11.10 -14.00 5.39
CA THR A 121 -9.96 -14.89 5.17
C THR A 121 -10.08 -15.73 3.90
N ASP A 122 -11.30 -15.87 3.36
CA ASP A 122 -11.58 -16.64 2.15
C ASP A 122 -11.31 -15.81 0.89
N LEU A 123 -11.19 -14.48 1.04
CA LEU A 123 -10.76 -13.58 -0.01
C LEU A 123 -9.26 -13.69 -0.24
N GLN A 124 -8.86 -13.75 -1.52
CA GLN A 124 -7.46 -13.56 -1.88
C GLN A 124 -7.05 -12.11 -1.58
N PRO A 125 -5.96 -11.90 -0.84
CA PRO A 125 -5.46 -10.55 -0.57
C PRO A 125 -5.03 -9.85 -1.87
N LEU A 126 -5.33 -8.56 -1.97
CA LEU A 126 -4.83 -7.69 -3.04
C LEU A 126 -4.00 -6.57 -2.43
N MET A 127 -2.76 -6.42 -2.86
CA MET A 127 -1.89 -5.34 -2.42
C MET A 127 -1.95 -4.14 -3.37
N VAL A 128 -2.06 -2.94 -2.82
CA VAL A 128 -2.06 -1.70 -3.60
C VAL A 128 -1.04 -0.75 -2.98
N ALA A 129 0.02 -0.50 -3.73
CA ALA A 129 1.08 0.41 -3.31
C ALA A 129 0.96 1.74 -4.02
N VAL A 130 1.03 2.84 -3.28
CA VAL A 130 1.08 4.19 -3.83
C VAL A 130 2.33 4.87 -3.32
N ASP A 131 3.29 5.10 -4.22
CA ASP A 131 4.46 5.91 -3.90
C ASP A 131 4.14 7.40 -4.04
N GLU A 132 4.71 8.21 -3.15
CA GLU A 132 4.60 9.67 -3.14
C GLU A 132 3.17 10.18 -3.40
N PHE A 133 2.19 9.73 -2.60
CA PHE A 133 0.77 10.09 -2.78
C PHE A 133 0.49 11.60 -2.81
N LEU A 134 1.31 12.41 -2.12
CA LEU A 134 1.24 13.87 -2.20
C LEU A 134 1.47 14.41 -3.63
N ILE A 135 2.36 13.76 -4.40
CA ILE A 135 2.61 14.13 -5.80
C ILE A 135 1.38 13.76 -6.63
N LEU A 136 0.83 12.56 -6.45
CA LEU A 136 -0.35 12.09 -7.17
C LEU A 136 -1.58 12.98 -6.91
N SER A 137 -1.90 13.21 -5.64
CA SER A 137 -3.00 14.11 -5.24
C SER A 137 -2.80 15.54 -5.74
N GLY A 138 -1.57 16.05 -5.72
CA GLY A 138 -1.23 17.34 -6.30
C GLY A 138 -1.43 17.39 -7.84
N LYS A 139 -1.18 16.29 -8.56
CA LYS A 139 -1.51 16.18 -9.99
C LYS A 139 -3.03 16.23 -10.21
N TRP A 140 -3.81 15.47 -9.44
CA TRP A 140 -5.28 15.51 -9.53
C TRP A 140 -5.85 16.90 -9.28
N GLN A 141 -5.38 17.58 -8.22
CA GLN A 141 -5.83 18.95 -7.92
C GLN A 141 -5.48 19.94 -9.03
N ARG A 142 -4.35 19.76 -9.70
CA ARG A 142 -3.94 20.60 -10.84
C ARG A 142 -4.83 20.33 -12.05
N LEU A 143 -5.06 19.07 -12.39
CA LEU A 143 -5.95 18.67 -13.49
C LEU A 143 -7.38 19.17 -13.25
N ALA A 144 -7.90 19.07 -12.02
CA ALA A 144 -9.21 19.60 -11.67
C ALA A 144 -9.33 21.14 -11.83
N LYS A 145 -8.21 21.87 -11.70
CA LYS A 145 -8.18 23.34 -11.84
C LYS A 145 -7.89 23.81 -13.27
N THR A 146 -7.04 23.10 -13.99
CA THR A 146 -6.41 23.58 -15.24
C THR A 146 -6.63 22.66 -16.44
N GLY A 147 -7.19 21.47 -16.24
CA GLY A 147 -7.57 20.56 -17.32
C GLY A 147 -8.75 21.11 -18.14
N ASP A 148 -8.96 20.50 -19.30
CA ASP A 148 -10.13 20.75 -20.14
C ASP A 148 -11.45 20.34 -19.45
N ASP A 149 -12.57 20.66 -20.08
CA ASP A 149 -13.91 20.39 -19.53
C ASP A 149 -14.12 18.89 -19.26
N GLU A 150 -13.63 18.04 -20.16
CA GLU A 150 -13.75 16.58 -20.07
C GLU A 150 -12.96 16.02 -18.88
N THR A 151 -11.67 16.35 -18.78
CA THR A 151 -10.80 15.91 -17.67
C THR A 151 -11.35 16.36 -16.33
N ARG A 152 -11.86 17.60 -16.24
CA ARG A 152 -12.45 18.14 -15.01
C ARG A 152 -13.75 17.43 -14.64
N ALA A 153 -14.61 17.15 -15.61
CA ALA A 153 -15.84 16.39 -15.39
C ALA A 153 -15.51 14.96 -14.92
N GLN A 154 -14.56 14.31 -15.58
CA GLN A 154 -14.11 12.97 -15.24
C GLN A 154 -13.52 12.90 -13.82
N LEU A 155 -12.63 13.82 -13.43
CA LEU A 155 -12.09 13.84 -12.06
C LEU A 155 -13.16 14.12 -11.00
N THR A 156 -14.18 14.91 -11.36
CA THR A 156 -15.33 15.19 -10.48
C THR A 156 -16.15 13.92 -10.26
N GLU A 157 -16.42 13.16 -11.31
CA GLU A 157 -17.15 11.89 -11.24
C GLU A 157 -16.34 10.81 -10.53
N LEU A 158 -15.04 10.71 -10.85
CA LEU A 158 -14.14 9.72 -10.27
C LEU A 158 -13.89 10.00 -8.79
N ASP A 159 -13.91 11.25 -8.34
CA ASP A 159 -13.60 11.68 -6.96
C ASP A 159 -12.54 10.78 -6.27
N PRO A 160 -11.30 10.79 -6.78
CA PRO A 160 -10.29 9.81 -6.36
C PRO A 160 -9.86 10.01 -4.91
N LEU A 161 -9.95 11.23 -4.36
CA LEU A 161 -9.61 11.51 -2.97
C LEU A 161 -10.69 10.99 -2.01
N GLY A 162 -11.98 11.12 -2.35
CA GLY A 162 -13.06 10.51 -1.58
C GLY A 162 -12.97 8.98 -1.60
N ALA A 163 -12.79 8.39 -2.79
CA ALA A 163 -12.60 6.94 -2.94
C ALA A 163 -11.40 6.40 -2.14
N TRP A 164 -10.27 7.13 -2.14
CA TRP A 164 -9.09 6.79 -1.33
C TRP A 164 -9.38 6.84 0.18
N ALA A 165 -10.09 7.86 0.64
CA ALA A 165 -10.47 8.01 2.05
C ALA A 165 -11.33 6.82 2.52
N ASP A 166 -12.30 6.39 1.72
CA ASP A 166 -13.14 5.22 2.03
C ASP A 166 -12.33 3.93 2.03
N LEU A 167 -11.45 3.74 1.04
CA LEU A 167 -10.53 2.60 0.99
C LEU A 167 -9.67 2.52 2.26
N ALA A 168 -9.12 3.64 2.72
CA ALA A 168 -8.31 3.68 3.94
C ALA A 168 -9.05 3.18 5.20
N VAL A 169 -10.38 3.23 5.21
CA VAL A 169 -11.20 2.80 6.35
C VAL A 169 -11.74 1.38 6.16
N PHE A 170 -12.22 1.05 4.96
CA PHE A 170 -13.03 -0.16 4.74
C PHE A 170 -12.31 -1.27 3.98
N ALA A 171 -11.17 -1.00 3.33
CA ALA A 171 -10.46 -1.97 2.49
C ALA A 171 -10.05 -3.25 3.24
N ARG A 172 -9.85 -3.16 4.56
CA ARG A 172 -9.53 -4.30 5.43
C ARG A 172 -10.44 -5.50 5.20
N SER A 173 -11.75 -5.27 5.26
CA SER A 173 -12.79 -6.30 5.20
C SER A 173 -12.94 -6.90 3.81
N ALA A 174 -12.49 -6.18 2.78
CA ALA A 174 -12.44 -6.62 1.39
C ALA A 174 -11.13 -7.37 1.04
N GLY A 175 -10.27 -7.64 2.02
CA GLY A 175 -8.97 -8.28 1.75
C GLY A 175 -8.01 -7.40 0.94
N ILE A 176 -8.25 -6.09 0.86
CA ILE A 176 -7.35 -5.15 0.18
C ILE A 176 -6.35 -4.58 1.19
N ARG A 177 -5.08 -4.47 0.80
CA ARG A 177 -3.95 -4.05 1.64
C ARG A 177 -3.27 -2.85 1.02
N LEU A 178 -3.48 -1.68 1.62
CA LEU A 178 -2.90 -0.42 1.17
C LEU A 178 -1.49 -0.24 1.73
N LEU A 179 -0.56 0.11 0.86
CA LEU A 179 0.82 0.46 1.17
C LEU A 179 1.07 1.89 0.67
N LEU A 180 1.31 2.81 1.59
CA LEU A 180 1.35 4.25 1.29
C LEU A 180 2.72 4.85 1.60
N GLY A 181 3.39 5.38 0.57
CA GLY A 181 4.62 6.16 0.69
C GLY A 181 4.36 7.66 0.70
N VAL A 182 4.81 8.37 1.74
CA VAL A 182 4.67 9.83 1.85
C VAL A 182 5.92 10.48 2.43
N GLN A 183 6.14 11.76 2.16
CA GLN A 183 7.21 12.52 2.81
C GLN A 183 6.80 13.03 4.19
N ARG A 184 5.51 13.34 4.37
CA ARG A 184 4.93 13.77 5.65
C ARG A 184 3.57 13.09 5.84
N PRO A 185 3.24 12.59 7.04
CA PRO A 185 2.00 11.87 7.32
C PRO A 185 0.85 12.84 7.70
N ASP A 186 0.61 13.85 6.87
CA ASP A 186 -0.40 14.87 7.16
C ASP A 186 -1.81 14.27 7.21
N ALA A 187 -2.65 14.72 8.16
CA ALA A 187 -4.02 14.20 8.31
C ALA A 187 -4.89 14.45 7.07
N SER A 188 -4.62 15.53 6.33
CA SER A 188 -5.31 15.88 5.09
C SER A 188 -5.18 14.82 3.99
N LEU A 189 -4.18 13.94 4.07
CA LEU A 189 -3.97 12.84 3.14
C LEU A 189 -5.06 11.77 3.18
N PHE A 190 -5.76 11.69 4.30
CA PHE A 190 -6.78 10.67 4.52
C PHE A 190 -8.20 11.23 4.40
N GLY A 191 -8.34 12.53 4.12
CA GLY A 191 -9.61 13.26 4.05
C GLY A 191 -9.83 14.19 5.24
N GLY A 192 -10.47 15.35 5.02
CA GLY A 192 -10.81 16.30 6.10
C GLY A 192 -11.93 15.84 7.03
N ALA A 193 -12.69 14.80 6.65
CA ALA A 193 -13.82 14.25 7.39
C ALA A 193 -13.48 12.96 8.16
N SER A 194 -12.28 12.41 7.97
CA SER A 194 -11.88 11.08 8.41
C SER A 194 -10.73 11.19 9.42
N GLY A 195 -11.03 11.82 10.56
CA GLY A 195 -10.07 12.04 11.66
C GLY A 195 -9.35 10.79 12.18
N ASN A 196 -9.81 9.59 11.80
CA ASN A 196 -9.28 8.29 12.24
C ASN A 196 -8.73 7.44 11.07
N ALA A 197 -8.78 7.89 9.81
CA ALA A 197 -8.38 7.04 8.68
C ALA A 197 -6.88 6.71 8.67
N ARG A 198 -6.03 7.62 9.19
CA ARG A 198 -4.62 7.36 9.44
C ARG A 198 -4.39 6.21 10.43
N ASP A 199 -5.29 6.02 11.40
CA ASP A 199 -5.12 5.00 12.43
C ASP A 199 -5.30 3.59 11.85
N ASN A 200 -5.95 3.44 10.69
CA ASN A 200 -6.01 2.17 9.97
C ASN A 200 -4.64 1.75 9.38
N PHE A 201 -3.69 2.68 9.26
CA PHE A 201 -2.29 2.42 8.91
C PHE A 201 -1.45 2.18 10.16
N GLY A 202 -1.66 1.02 10.79
CA GLY A 202 -0.94 0.66 12.00
C GLY A 202 0.43 0.03 11.77
N THR A 203 0.73 -0.53 10.59
CA THR A 203 2.13 -0.86 10.24
C THR A 203 2.83 0.43 9.82
N ARG A 204 3.77 0.90 10.62
CA ARG A 204 4.44 2.20 10.42
C ARG A 204 5.95 2.04 10.28
N ILE A 205 6.50 2.72 9.27
CA ILE A 205 7.94 2.76 8.99
C ILE A 205 8.33 4.22 8.73
N SER A 206 9.33 4.74 9.43
CA SER A 206 9.91 6.05 9.15
C SER A 206 11.38 5.93 8.79
N LEU A 207 11.81 6.55 7.69
CA LEU A 207 13.17 6.49 7.15
C LEU A 207 13.86 7.84 7.24
N GLY A 208 15.16 7.83 7.50
CA GLY A 208 15.93 9.05 7.74
C GLY A 208 15.42 9.86 8.93
N ASN A 209 15.83 11.13 9.00
CA ASN A 209 15.46 12.02 10.10
C ASN A 209 14.11 12.69 9.86
N LEU A 210 13.17 12.45 10.77
CA LEU A 210 11.89 13.13 10.80
C LEU A 210 12.00 14.55 11.38
N SER A 211 11.10 15.43 10.96
CA SER A 211 10.83 16.68 11.71
C SER A 211 10.14 16.35 13.04
N GLN A 212 10.11 17.31 13.97
CA GLN A 212 9.46 17.11 15.27
C GLN A 212 7.97 16.78 15.09
N ASP A 213 7.28 17.53 14.24
CA ASP A 213 5.89 17.26 13.88
C ASP A 213 5.71 15.90 13.21
N GLY A 214 6.62 15.52 12.30
CA GLY A 214 6.56 14.23 11.62
C GLY A 214 6.73 13.06 12.58
N ALA A 215 7.62 13.19 13.56
CA ALA A 215 7.81 12.22 14.63
C ALA A 215 6.55 12.10 15.50
N LEU A 216 6.00 13.24 15.95
CA LEU A 216 4.78 13.26 16.75
C LEU A 216 3.60 12.63 16.00
N MET A 217 3.45 12.93 14.70
CA MET A 217 2.38 12.37 13.88
C MET A 217 2.56 10.87 13.61
N MET A 218 3.79 10.39 13.40
CA MET A 218 4.07 8.98 13.14
C MET A 218 3.99 8.12 14.39
N TRP A 219 4.59 8.60 15.48
CA TRP A 219 4.91 7.79 16.65
C TRP A 219 4.15 8.20 17.91
N GLY A 220 3.42 9.32 17.88
CA GLY A 220 2.85 9.92 19.09
C GLY A 220 3.91 10.50 20.03
N ASP A 221 5.18 10.47 19.62
CA ASP A 221 6.33 10.94 20.36
C ASP A 221 7.21 11.79 19.43
N SER A 222 7.43 13.05 19.85
CA SER A 222 8.16 14.04 19.08
C SER A 222 9.67 13.79 18.99
N THR A 223 10.20 12.75 19.67
CA THR A 223 11.63 12.41 19.72
C THR A 223 12.01 11.23 18.83
N VAL A 224 11.07 10.32 18.57
CA VAL A 224 11.31 9.06 17.85
C VAL A 224 11.60 9.31 16.37
N GLY A 225 12.64 8.65 15.82
CA GLY A 225 12.98 8.73 14.40
C GLY A 225 13.66 10.04 13.98
N ARG A 226 14.24 10.78 14.93
CA ARG A 226 14.93 12.06 14.67
C ARG A 226 16.46 11.99 14.69
N GLU A 227 17.01 10.89 15.19
CA GLU A 227 18.45 10.63 15.32
C GLU A 227 18.87 9.41 14.49
N VAL A 228 18.24 9.26 13.32
CA VAL A 228 18.59 8.23 12.34
C VAL A 228 19.80 8.71 11.55
N ASP A 229 20.83 7.87 11.44
CA ASP A 229 21.96 8.10 10.57
C ASP A 229 21.52 8.05 9.10
N ALA A 230 21.17 9.21 8.55
CA ALA A 230 20.67 9.38 7.20
C ALA A 230 21.75 9.19 6.12
N SER A 231 23.03 9.01 6.50
CA SER A 231 24.09 8.68 5.54
C SER A 231 23.95 7.24 5.01
N VAL A 232 23.30 6.37 5.77
CA VAL A 232 23.03 4.98 5.39
C VAL A 232 21.58 4.86 4.93
N LYS A 233 21.39 4.63 3.63
CA LYS A 233 20.07 4.47 3.02
C LYS A 233 19.33 3.27 3.63
N GLY A 234 18.03 3.44 3.83
CA GLY A 234 17.19 2.41 4.43
C GLY A 234 17.37 2.27 5.94
N ARG A 235 18.11 3.14 6.62
CA ARG A 235 17.99 3.24 8.09
C ARG A 235 16.73 3.98 8.47
N GLY A 236 16.09 3.52 9.54
CA GLY A 236 14.87 4.10 10.03
C GLY A 236 14.40 3.52 11.34
N VAL A 237 13.12 3.72 11.61
CA VAL A 237 12.39 3.20 12.75
C VAL A 237 11.14 2.49 12.24
N ALA A 238 10.83 1.32 12.80
CA ALA A 238 9.57 0.62 12.55
C ALA A 238 9.01 0.08 13.87
N LEU A 239 7.74 -0.32 13.89
CA LEU A 239 7.21 -1.04 15.05
C LEU A 239 7.79 -2.46 15.10
N GLY A 240 8.34 -2.86 16.24
CA GLY A 240 8.62 -4.25 16.55
C GLY A 240 7.34 -5.02 16.90
N ASP A 241 7.48 -6.33 17.06
CA ASP A 241 6.36 -7.23 17.42
C ASP A 241 5.76 -6.90 18.80
N ASP A 242 6.53 -6.24 19.68
CA ASP A 242 6.09 -5.71 20.96
C ASP A 242 5.32 -4.38 20.85
N GLY A 243 5.12 -3.88 19.63
CA GLY A 243 4.45 -2.62 19.33
C GLY A 243 5.29 -1.37 19.64
N ARG A 244 6.59 -1.51 19.94
CA ARG A 244 7.47 -0.38 20.23
C ARG A 244 8.25 0.07 19.00
N PRO A 245 8.49 1.38 18.81
CA PRO A 245 9.39 1.86 17.78
C PRO A 245 10.81 1.33 18.03
N THR A 246 11.38 0.64 17.03
CA THR A 246 12.72 0.07 17.07
C THR A 246 13.53 0.55 15.86
N ALA A 247 14.83 0.72 16.06
CA ALA A 247 15.74 1.07 14.97
C ALA A 247 15.88 -0.11 14.00
N VAL A 248 15.81 0.19 12.70
CA VAL A 248 15.82 -0.83 11.65
C VAL A 248 16.73 -0.47 10.49
N GLN A 249 17.23 -1.51 9.84
CA GLN A 249 17.82 -1.46 8.51
C GLN A 249 16.88 -2.18 7.54
N ILE A 250 16.39 -1.45 6.54
CA ILE A 250 15.57 -1.99 5.47
C ILE A 250 16.38 -3.00 4.67
N ARG A 251 15.74 -4.14 4.36
CA ARG A 251 16.26 -5.17 3.48
C ARG A 251 16.17 -4.72 2.03
N ALA A 252 17.22 -4.96 1.26
CA ALA A 252 17.18 -4.73 -0.18
C ALA A 252 16.09 -5.60 -0.82
N PRO A 253 15.41 -5.12 -1.86
CA PRO A 253 14.49 -5.95 -2.62
C PRO A 253 15.29 -7.08 -3.28
N GLU A 254 14.95 -8.32 -2.94
CA GLU A 254 15.52 -9.50 -3.60
C GLU A 254 14.57 -9.94 -4.72
N GLN A 255 15.05 -10.03 -5.96
CA GLN A 255 14.25 -10.46 -7.13
C GLN A 255 13.61 -11.83 -6.90
N ALA A 256 12.33 -12.04 -7.26
CA ALA A 256 11.72 -13.36 -7.17
C ALA A 256 12.53 -14.41 -7.97
N PRO A 257 12.67 -15.66 -7.47
CA PRO A 257 13.30 -16.70 -8.25
C PRO A 257 12.52 -16.92 -9.55
N ALA A 258 13.26 -17.10 -10.66
CA ALA A 258 12.75 -17.19 -12.04
C ALA A 258 11.74 -18.33 -12.27
N GLU A 259 11.63 -19.28 -11.33
CA GLU A 259 10.75 -20.46 -11.40
C GLU A 259 9.36 -20.21 -10.77
N THR A 260 9.06 -18.99 -10.32
CA THR A 260 7.72 -18.67 -9.80
C THR A 260 6.73 -18.63 -10.96
N THR A 261 6.12 -19.79 -11.21
CA THR A 261 5.17 -19.97 -12.32
C THR A 261 4.04 -18.95 -12.17
N PHE A 262 3.88 -18.09 -13.17
CA PHE A 262 2.74 -17.20 -13.29
C PHE A 262 1.47 -18.05 -13.30
N THR A 263 0.76 -18.08 -12.17
CA THR A 263 -0.59 -18.62 -12.14
C THR A 263 -1.50 -17.42 -12.38
N ALA A 264 -1.87 -17.18 -13.64
CA ALA A 264 -3.01 -16.32 -13.93
C ALA A 264 -4.20 -16.84 -13.13
N MET A 265 -4.54 -16.16 -12.04
CA MET A 265 -5.72 -16.47 -11.25
C MET A 265 -6.95 -16.17 -12.12
N THR A 266 -7.55 -17.24 -12.65
CA THR A 266 -8.76 -17.27 -13.50
C THR A 266 -10.00 -16.63 -12.87
N TRP A 267 -9.93 -16.17 -11.62
CA TRP A 267 -11.05 -15.51 -10.94
C TRP A 267 -11.09 -14.00 -11.23
N TYR A 268 -9.94 -13.35 -11.46
CA TYR A 268 -9.86 -11.91 -11.73
C TYR A 268 -10.40 -11.53 -13.12
N SER A 269 -10.39 -12.47 -14.07
CA SER A 269 -10.90 -12.30 -15.44
C SER A 269 -12.42 -12.50 -15.57
N ARG A 270 -13.15 -12.83 -14.49
CA ARG A 270 -14.59 -13.10 -14.57
C ARG A 270 -15.47 -11.95 -14.06
N GLU A 271 -14.97 -11.10 -13.16
CA GLU A 271 -15.80 -10.02 -12.54
C GLU A 271 -15.20 -8.60 -12.59
N LEU A 272 -13.97 -8.42 -13.11
CA LEU A 272 -13.44 -7.12 -13.54
C LEU A 272 -13.14 -7.02 -15.05
N PRO A 273 -14.04 -7.40 -15.98
CA PRO A 273 -13.76 -7.34 -17.42
C PRO A 273 -13.33 -5.94 -17.90
N ASN A 274 -13.90 -4.88 -17.32
CA ASN A 274 -13.78 -3.55 -17.91
C ASN A 274 -12.57 -2.73 -17.42
N PHE A 275 -11.84 -3.16 -16.39
CA PHE A 275 -10.71 -2.37 -15.89
C PHE A 275 -9.39 -2.76 -16.57
N LEU A 276 -9.04 -4.05 -16.59
CA LEU A 276 -7.79 -4.50 -17.22
C LEU A 276 -7.84 -4.48 -18.75
N ASP A 277 -9.00 -4.69 -19.37
CA ASP A 277 -9.14 -4.59 -20.84
C ASP A 277 -9.02 -3.16 -21.37
N ASN A 278 -9.31 -2.14 -20.54
CA ASN A 278 -9.16 -0.73 -20.93
C ASN A 278 -7.75 -0.20 -20.66
N VAL A 279 -7.08 -0.64 -19.60
CA VAL A 279 -5.68 -0.26 -19.30
C VAL A 279 -4.68 -0.90 -20.28
N SER A 280 -5.03 -2.04 -20.88
CA SER A 280 -4.18 -2.74 -21.86
C SER A 280 -4.39 -2.32 -23.33
N ARG A 281 -5.25 -1.32 -23.60
CA ARG A 281 -5.59 -0.86 -24.97
C ARG A 281 -5.10 0.54 -25.34
N CYS A 282 -4.32 1.20 -24.48
CA CYS A 282 -3.75 2.50 -24.78
C CYS A 282 -2.24 2.36 -25.05
N ASP A 283 -1.92 2.15 -26.34
CA ASP A 283 -0.62 2.52 -26.93
C ASP A 283 -0.40 4.04 -26.87
#